data_AF-A0A9E1YT96-F1
#
_entry.id   AF-A0A9E1YT96-F1
#
_cell.length_a   1.000
_cell.length_b   1.000
_cell.length_c   1.000
_cell.angle_alpha   90.00
_cell.angle_beta   90.00
_cell.angle_gamma   90.00
#
_symmetry.space_group_name_H-M   'P 1'
#
loop_
_entity.id
_entity.type
_entity.pdbx_description
1 polymer ?
#
loop_
_entity_poly.entity_id
_entity_poly.type
_entity_poly.pdbx_seq_one_letter_code
_entity_poly.pdbx_strand_id
1 'polypeptide(L)'
;MVTLYTPLVAIVAGIVCGAFYVIGLSYSLWGMFLVLCSPLPIYIAGLKWGSLASGMAGIFAVMGVVIFGDLLLASVFSIAFVMPAFLLAHLATQPVGGTRETPQWLSAAGLTQALLIIGLLQVVTATVAVSMTDGGLTGTIRSNLSLLLETIYGARSSHGPDAVTDVVDIVDFWGALVLGAIL
;
A
#
# COMPACT_ATOMS: atom_id res chain seq x y z
N MET A 1 24.46 18.68 -11.07
CA MET A 1 23.50 18.47 -12.18
C MET A 1 22.23 17.72 -11.76
N VAL A 2 22.29 16.79 -10.79
CA VAL A 2 21.12 15.99 -10.35
C VAL A 2 19.99 16.84 -9.73
N THR A 3 20.32 17.95 -9.07
CA THR A 3 19.38 18.81 -8.33
C THR A 3 18.35 19.56 -9.19
N LEU A 4 18.66 19.84 -10.47
CA LEU A 4 17.75 20.61 -11.33
C LEU A 4 16.58 19.76 -11.86
N TYR A 5 16.81 18.44 -11.99
CA TYR A 5 15.80 17.48 -12.45
C TYR A 5 15.00 16.86 -11.30
N THR A 6 15.48 16.96 -10.06
CA THR A 6 14.79 16.46 -8.86
C THR A 6 13.31 16.82 -8.79
N PRO A 7 12.88 18.10 -8.95
CA PRO A 7 11.45 18.44 -8.87
C PRO A 7 10.65 17.84 -10.02
N LEU A 8 11.21 17.81 -11.23
CA LEU A 8 10.53 17.24 -12.40
C LEU A 8 10.35 15.73 -12.27
N VAL A 9 11.39 15.02 -11.81
CA VAL A 9 11.32 13.58 -11.53
C VAL A 9 10.31 13.30 -10.42
N ALA A 10 10.28 14.12 -9.36
CA ALA A 10 9.33 13.96 -8.27
C ALA A 10 7.88 14.12 -8.75
N ILE A 11 7.61 15.12 -9.59
CA ILE A 11 6.28 15.34 -10.17
C ILE A 11 5.87 14.13 -11.02
N VAL A 12 6.71 13.68 -11.94
CA VAL A 12 6.40 12.54 -12.82
C VAL A 12 6.19 11.27 -12.01
N ALA A 13 7.10 10.98 -11.06
CA ALA A 13 6.98 9.81 -10.20
C ALA A 13 5.70 9.86 -9.35
N GLY A 14 5.36 11.02 -8.81
CA GLY A 14 4.13 11.21 -8.03
C GLY A 14 2.87 11.02 -8.86
N ILE A 15 2.80 11.61 -10.05
CA ILE A 15 1.65 11.45 -10.96
C ILE A 15 1.48 9.98 -11.36
N VAL A 16 2.56 9.30 -11.76
CA VAL A 16 2.51 7.87 -12.13
C VAL A 16 2.08 7.01 -10.94
N CYS A 17 2.61 7.29 -9.75
CA CYS A 17 2.26 6.61 -8.52
C CYS A 17 0.76 6.74 -8.18
N GLY A 18 0.24 7.96 -8.21
CA GLY A 18 -1.19 8.23 -7.99
C GLY A 18 -2.07 7.59 -9.07
N ALA A 19 -1.66 7.66 -10.34
CA ALA A 19 -2.39 7.04 -11.44
C ALA A 19 -2.45 5.51 -11.32
N PHE A 20 -1.33 4.86 -10.96
CA PHE A 20 -1.30 3.40 -10.74
C PHE A 20 -2.24 2.99 -9.61
N TYR A 21 -2.27 3.76 -8.52
CA TYR A 21 -3.17 3.49 -7.43
C TYR A 21 -4.65 3.63 -7.86
N VAL A 22 -5.03 4.74 -8.48
CA VAL A 22 -6.43 5.02 -8.86
C VAL A 22 -6.91 4.08 -9.96
N ILE A 23 -6.14 3.89 -11.04
CA ILE A 23 -6.47 2.94 -12.12
C ILE A 23 -6.51 1.51 -11.58
N GLY A 24 -5.67 1.22 -10.58
CA GLY A 24 -5.59 -0.05 -9.91
C GLY A 24 -6.86 -0.47 -9.18
N LEU A 25 -7.73 0.48 -8.80
CA LEU A 25 -9.00 0.20 -8.12
C LEU A 25 -10.10 -0.35 -9.06
N SER A 26 -9.77 -0.68 -10.31
CA SER A 26 -10.69 -1.19 -11.34
C SER A 26 -11.23 -2.63 -11.11
N TYR A 27 -11.17 -3.17 -9.90
CA TYR A 27 -11.62 -4.53 -9.53
C TYR A 27 -11.12 -5.64 -10.47
N SER A 28 -9.92 -5.50 -11.03
CA SER A 28 -9.29 -6.50 -11.90
C SER A 28 -7.99 -7.01 -11.28
N LEU A 29 -7.56 -8.23 -11.65
CA LEU A 29 -6.26 -8.77 -11.23
C LEU A 29 -5.10 -7.83 -11.61
N TRP A 30 -5.16 -7.23 -12.80
CA TRP A 30 -4.21 -6.22 -13.25
C TRP A 30 -4.29 -4.95 -12.42
N GLY A 31 -5.49 -4.57 -11.98
CA GLY A 31 -5.71 -3.46 -11.08
C GLY A 31 -5.02 -3.67 -9.72
N MET A 32 -5.21 -4.84 -9.10
CA MET A 32 -4.53 -5.18 -7.83
C MET A 32 -3.01 -5.13 -7.97
N PHE A 33 -2.46 -5.63 -9.08
CA PHE A 33 -1.03 -5.53 -9.36
C PHE A 33 -0.56 -4.07 -9.43
N LEU A 34 -1.32 -3.20 -10.11
CA LEU A 34 -1.00 -1.76 -10.20
C LEU A 34 -1.07 -1.06 -8.82
N VAL A 35 -2.03 -1.42 -7.96
CA VAL A 35 -2.08 -0.90 -6.58
C VAL A 35 -0.82 -1.30 -5.80
N LEU A 36 -0.42 -2.58 -5.86
CA LEU A 36 0.77 -3.08 -5.16
C LEU A 36 2.07 -2.47 -5.70
N CYS A 37 2.11 -2.18 -7.00
CA CYS A 37 3.24 -1.53 -7.65
C CYS A 37 3.19 0.00 -7.59
N SER A 38 2.12 0.59 -7.07
CA SER A 38 1.96 2.04 -7.00
C SER A 38 3.10 2.78 -6.29
N PRO A 39 3.75 2.28 -5.20
CA PRO A 39 4.85 3.01 -4.56
C PRO A 39 6.19 2.90 -5.30
N LEU A 40 6.33 2.05 -6.33
CA LEU A 40 7.59 1.86 -7.07
C LEU A 40 8.20 3.16 -7.63
N PRO A 41 7.43 4.06 -8.27
CA PRO A 41 7.97 5.33 -8.74
C PRO A 41 8.58 6.18 -7.61
N ILE A 42 8.00 6.14 -6.40
CA ILE A 42 8.52 6.85 -5.22
C ILE A 42 9.86 6.25 -4.79
N TYR A 43 9.99 4.92 -4.77
CA TYR A 43 11.26 4.25 -4.47
C TYR A 43 12.35 4.61 -5.50
N ILE A 44 12.01 4.60 -6.79
CA ILE A 44 12.95 4.94 -7.86
C ILE A 44 13.41 6.39 -7.73
N ALA A 45 12.49 7.33 -7.45
CA ALA A 45 12.83 8.73 -7.21
C ALA A 45 13.74 8.87 -5.99
N GLY A 46 13.43 8.19 -4.89
CA GLY A 46 14.20 8.23 -3.66
C GLY A 46 15.63 7.68 -3.78
N LEU A 47 15.78 6.48 -4.31
CA LEU A 47 17.08 5.80 -4.39
C LEU A 47 18.07 6.50 -5.33
N LYS A 48 17.57 7.16 -6.39
CA LYS A 48 18.43 7.83 -7.39
C LYS A 48 18.61 9.34 -7.18
N TRP A 49 17.61 10.05 -6.65
CA TRP A 49 17.63 11.51 -6.47
C TRP A 49 17.56 11.96 -5.01
N GLY A 50 17.52 11.02 -4.06
CA GLY A 50 17.54 11.26 -2.62
C GLY A 50 16.16 11.40 -1.99
N SER A 51 16.15 11.49 -0.66
CA SER A 51 14.93 11.51 0.16
C SER A 51 13.99 12.68 -0.15
N LEU A 52 14.53 13.85 -0.54
CA LEU A 52 13.71 15.01 -0.93
C LEU A 52 12.87 14.72 -2.19
N ALA A 53 13.44 14.00 -3.17
CA ALA A 53 12.74 13.60 -4.38
C ALA A 53 11.57 12.66 -4.06
N SER A 54 11.81 11.68 -3.19
CA SER A 54 10.79 10.73 -2.71
C SER A 54 9.68 11.44 -1.95
N GLY A 55 10.01 12.37 -1.05
CA GLY A 55 9.03 13.13 -0.28
C GLY A 55 8.13 13.98 -1.18
N MET A 56 8.73 14.71 -2.13
CA MET A 56 7.96 15.48 -3.12
C MET A 56 7.09 14.58 -3.99
N ALA A 57 7.61 13.44 -4.45
CA ALA A 57 6.84 12.48 -5.23
C ALA A 57 5.63 11.94 -4.44
N GLY A 58 5.81 11.68 -3.15
CA GLY A 58 4.73 11.29 -2.26
C GLY A 58 3.63 12.34 -2.16
N ILE A 59 3.99 13.62 -2.00
CA ILE A 59 3.01 14.72 -1.96
C ILE A 59 2.21 14.78 -3.25
N PHE A 60 2.87 14.75 -4.41
CA PHE A 60 2.18 14.77 -5.71
C PHE A 60 1.33 13.53 -5.94
N ALA A 61 1.74 12.36 -5.45
CA ALA A 61 0.93 11.14 -5.52
C ALA A 61 -0.35 11.28 -4.71
N VAL A 62 -0.26 11.75 -3.45
CA VAL A 62 -1.44 11.97 -2.59
C VAL A 62 -2.35 13.02 -3.20
N MET A 63 -1.82 14.14 -3.70
CA MET A 63 -2.62 15.15 -4.41
C MET A 63 -3.33 14.56 -5.63
N GLY A 64 -2.64 13.70 -6.40
CA GLY A 64 -3.25 12.97 -7.51
C GLY A 64 -4.44 12.11 -7.07
N VAL A 65 -4.29 11.34 -5.99
CA VAL A 65 -5.40 10.53 -5.46
C VAL A 65 -6.55 11.39 -4.94
N VAL A 66 -6.27 12.54 -4.31
CA VAL A 66 -7.32 13.49 -3.88
C VAL A 66 -8.10 14.04 -5.08
N ILE A 67 -7.44 14.32 -6.21
CA ILE A 67 -8.08 14.87 -7.40
C ILE A 67 -9.01 13.85 -8.07
N PHE A 68 -8.62 12.58 -8.12
CA PHE A 68 -9.35 11.53 -8.85
C PHE A 68 -10.20 10.62 -7.96
N GLY A 69 -10.14 10.77 -6.64
CA GLY A 69 -10.86 9.96 -5.65
C GLY A 69 -11.45 10.82 -4.54
N ASP A 70 -11.26 10.40 -3.30
CA ASP A 70 -11.73 11.13 -2.12
C ASP A 70 -10.61 11.25 -1.05
N LEU A 71 -10.88 12.08 -0.03
CA LEU A 71 -9.92 12.36 1.03
C LEU A 71 -9.60 11.13 1.89
N LEU A 72 -10.58 10.24 2.09
CA LEU A 72 -10.41 9.01 2.86
C LEU A 72 -9.48 8.06 2.11
N LEU A 73 -9.73 7.82 0.83
CA LEU A 73 -8.91 7.03 -0.07
C LEU A 73 -7.47 7.58 -0.14
N ALA A 74 -7.33 8.90 -0.27
CA ALA A 74 -6.02 9.56 -0.25
C ALA A 74 -5.28 9.37 1.09
N SER A 75 -5.99 9.41 2.21
CA SER A 75 -5.41 9.16 3.54
C SER A 75 -4.93 7.72 3.70
N VAL A 76 -5.73 6.74 3.25
CA VAL A 76 -5.37 5.33 3.25
C VAL A 76 -4.14 5.12 2.37
N PHE A 77 -4.15 5.66 1.16
CA PHE A 77 -3.02 5.59 0.24
C PHE A 77 -1.74 6.20 0.83
N SER A 78 -1.86 7.37 1.46
CA SER A 78 -0.73 8.07 2.09
C SER A 78 -0.08 7.22 3.19
N ILE A 79 -0.91 6.68 4.09
CA ILE A 79 -0.43 5.89 5.24
C ILE A 79 0.08 4.52 4.77
N ALA A 80 -0.65 3.85 3.88
CA ALA A 80 -0.40 2.47 3.47
C ALA A 80 0.76 2.34 2.46
N PHE A 81 0.92 3.29 1.54
CA PHE A 81 1.88 3.18 0.42
C PHE A 81 2.93 4.27 0.43
N VAL A 82 2.54 5.54 0.57
CA VAL A 82 3.46 6.68 0.41
C VAL A 82 4.44 6.80 1.58
N MET A 83 3.93 6.75 2.81
CA MET A 83 4.75 6.92 4.01
C MET A 83 5.82 5.82 4.16
N PRO A 84 5.53 4.52 4.01
CA PRO A 84 6.56 3.48 3.99
C PRO A 84 7.57 3.67 2.88
N ALA A 85 7.11 4.02 1.68
CA ALA A 85 7.98 4.19 0.54
C ALA A 85 8.99 5.31 0.77
N PHE A 86 8.51 6.43 1.33
CA PHE A 86 9.35 7.53 1.76
C PHE A 86 10.32 7.12 2.87
N LEU A 87 9.84 6.51 3.96
CA LEU A 87 10.67 6.12 5.09
C LEU A 87 11.79 5.16 4.69
N LEU A 88 11.47 4.15 3.89
CA LEU A 88 12.46 3.19 3.40
C LEU A 88 13.47 3.83 2.44
N ALA A 89 13.01 4.67 1.51
CA ALA A 89 13.91 5.42 0.63
C ALA A 89 14.83 6.36 1.43
N HIS A 90 14.29 6.98 2.48
CA HIS A 90 15.05 7.85 3.38
C HIS A 90 16.10 7.06 4.15
N LEU A 91 15.74 5.95 4.77
CA LEU A 91 16.68 5.07 5.50
C LEU A 91 17.74 4.46 4.59
N ALA A 92 17.40 4.15 3.34
CA ALA A 92 18.35 3.62 2.37
C ALA A 92 19.35 4.69 1.86
N THR A 93 18.97 5.97 1.91
CA THR A 93 19.76 7.09 1.37
C THR A 93 20.32 8.02 2.43
N GLN A 94 20.16 7.70 3.71
CA GLN A 94 20.85 8.37 4.80
C GLN A 94 21.94 7.50 5.46
N PRO A 95 23.13 8.07 5.73
CA PRO A 95 24.14 7.37 6.51
C PRO A 95 23.67 7.28 7.96
N VAL A 96 23.80 6.07 8.52
CA VAL A 96 23.35 5.71 9.88
C VAL A 96 24.50 5.85 10.89
N GLY A 97 25.72 6.05 10.40
CA GLY A 97 26.92 6.23 11.20
C GLY A 97 28.17 6.46 10.34
N GLY A 98 29.33 6.46 11.00
CA GLY A 98 30.63 6.69 10.35
C GLY A 98 31.01 8.16 10.25
N THR A 99 32.15 8.43 9.61
CA THR A 99 32.60 9.79 9.30
C THR A 99 32.01 10.24 7.97
N ARG A 100 32.06 11.54 7.69
CA ARG A 100 31.61 12.10 6.40
C ARG A 100 32.36 11.50 5.19
N GLU A 101 33.59 11.03 5.41
CA GLU A 101 34.45 10.41 4.39
C GLU A 101 34.15 8.92 4.21
N THR A 102 33.68 8.22 5.25
CA THR A 102 33.30 6.81 5.20
C THR A 102 31.90 6.60 5.79
N PRO A 103 30.84 7.03 5.08
CA PRO A 103 29.47 6.86 5.55
C PRO A 103 29.11 5.37 5.67
N GLN A 104 28.53 5.00 6.79
CA GLN A 104 27.96 3.67 7.00
C GLN A 104 26.48 3.69 6.65
N TRP A 105 26.09 2.82 5.73
CA TRP A 105 24.72 2.67 5.25
C TRP A 105 24.05 1.50 5.95
N LEU A 106 22.73 1.56 6.06
CA LEU A 106 21.96 0.45 6.61
C LEU A 106 22.13 -0.77 5.70
N SER A 107 22.40 -1.93 6.29
CA SER A 107 22.50 -3.17 5.53
C SER A 107 21.13 -3.56 4.96
N ALA A 108 21.11 -4.43 3.95
CA ALA A 108 19.86 -4.98 3.43
C ALA A 108 19.02 -5.65 4.53
N ALA A 109 19.67 -6.36 5.48
CA ALA A 109 18.99 -6.94 6.63
C ALA A 109 18.35 -5.87 7.54
N GLY A 110 19.02 -4.74 7.77
CA GLY A 110 18.45 -3.62 8.52
C GLY A 110 17.27 -2.97 7.80
N LEU A 111 17.33 -2.83 6.47
CA LEU A 111 16.22 -2.30 5.68
C LEU A 111 15.01 -3.25 5.72
N THR A 112 15.23 -4.56 5.65
CA THR A 112 14.17 -5.57 5.80
C THR A 112 13.54 -5.51 7.19
N GLN A 113 14.33 -5.34 8.25
CA GLN A 113 13.81 -5.15 9.61
C GLN A 113 12.97 -3.87 9.72
N ALA A 114 13.45 -2.75 9.16
CA ALA A 114 12.68 -1.51 9.13
C ALA A 114 11.36 -1.68 8.38
N LEU A 115 11.37 -2.38 7.25
CA LEU A 115 10.17 -2.68 6.46
C LEU A 115 9.17 -3.52 7.26
N LEU A 116 9.66 -4.50 8.03
CA LEU A 116 8.83 -5.34 8.89
C LEU A 116 8.21 -4.53 10.04
N ILE A 117 8.98 -3.64 10.68
CA ILE A 117 8.47 -2.74 11.73
C ILE A 117 7.40 -1.80 11.17
N ILE A 118 7.65 -1.19 10.01
CA ILE A 118 6.68 -0.30 9.35
C ILE A 118 5.42 -1.09 8.99
N GLY A 119 5.55 -2.30 8.46
CA GLY A 119 4.42 -3.17 8.15
C GLY A 119 3.59 -3.53 9.39
N LEU A 120 4.23 -3.88 10.50
CA LEU A 120 3.54 -4.14 11.76
C LEU A 120 2.78 -2.91 12.27
N LEU A 121 3.42 -1.73 12.22
CA LEU A 121 2.78 -0.48 12.63
C LEU A 121 1.54 -0.18 11.77
N GLN A 122 1.62 -0.43 10.47
CA GLN A 122 0.48 -0.28 9.56
C GLN A 122 -0.64 -1.27 9.87
N VAL A 123 -0.33 -2.54 10.14
CA VAL A 123 -1.33 -3.53 10.54
C VAL A 123 -2.05 -3.08 11.79
N VAL A 124 -1.32 -2.58 12.80
CA VAL A 124 -1.94 -2.03 14.03
C VAL A 124 -2.83 -0.83 13.70
N THR A 125 -2.33 0.13 12.93
CA THR A 125 -3.08 1.35 12.59
C THR A 125 -4.34 1.03 11.78
N ALA A 126 -4.24 0.12 10.82
CA ALA A 126 -5.38 -0.37 10.04
C ALA A 126 -6.38 -1.13 10.90
N THR A 127 -5.91 -2.00 11.81
CA THR A 127 -6.76 -2.74 12.75
C THR A 127 -7.55 -1.79 13.64
N VAL A 128 -6.90 -0.76 14.19
CA VAL A 128 -7.56 0.28 14.98
C VAL A 128 -8.58 1.04 14.13
N ALA A 129 -8.21 1.50 12.93
CA ALA A 129 -9.12 2.22 12.06
C ALA A 129 -10.36 1.40 11.68
N VAL A 130 -10.18 0.12 11.35
CA VAL A 130 -11.28 -0.79 11.00
C VAL A 130 -12.13 -1.13 12.22
N SER A 131 -11.55 -1.26 13.41
CA SER A 131 -12.31 -1.51 14.64
C SER A 131 -13.29 -0.40 15.00
N MET A 132 -13.06 0.82 14.48
CA MET A 132 -13.94 1.98 14.67
C MET A 132 -15.09 2.05 13.65
N THR A 133 -15.17 1.12 12.70
CA THR A 133 -16.27 1.04 11.72
C THR A 133 -17.44 0.22 12.26
N ASP A 134 -18.66 0.48 11.79
CA ASP A 134 -19.88 -0.20 12.26
C ASP A 134 -19.85 -1.73 12.06
N GLY A 135 -19.04 -2.24 11.14
CA GLY A 135 -18.83 -3.68 10.92
C GLY A 135 -17.64 -4.28 11.69
N GLY A 136 -16.80 -3.44 12.31
CA GLY A 136 -15.55 -3.85 12.94
C GLY A 136 -14.58 -4.59 12.00
N LEU A 137 -13.57 -5.24 12.57
CA LEU A 137 -12.56 -6.01 11.83
C LEU A 137 -13.19 -7.18 11.07
N THR A 138 -14.04 -7.95 11.74
CA THR A 138 -14.65 -9.16 11.19
C THR A 138 -15.61 -8.84 10.04
N GLY A 139 -16.46 -7.81 10.17
CA GLY A 139 -17.38 -7.41 9.11
C GLY A 139 -16.66 -6.86 7.88
N THR A 140 -15.56 -6.12 8.09
CA THR A 140 -14.74 -5.58 7.00
C THR A 140 -13.95 -6.67 6.28
N ILE A 141 -13.38 -7.63 7.01
CA ILE A 141 -12.72 -8.81 6.41
C ILE A 141 -13.72 -9.63 5.61
N ARG A 142 -14.91 -9.90 6.17
CA ARG A 142 -15.97 -10.67 5.49
C ARG A 142 -16.41 -9.99 4.19
N SER A 143 -16.65 -8.68 4.24
CA SER A 143 -17.03 -7.88 3.08
C SER A 143 -15.96 -7.88 1.98
N ASN A 144 -14.69 -7.63 2.34
CA ASN A 144 -13.60 -7.64 1.37
C ASN A 144 -13.33 -9.04 0.80
N LEU A 145 -13.41 -10.10 1.61
CA LEU A 145 -13.33 -11.48 1.13
C LEU A 145 -14.47 -11.80 0.16
N SER A 146 -15.71 -11.41 0.48
CA SER A 146 -16.84 -11.62 -0.43
C SER A 146 -16.64 -10.89 -1.76
N LEU A 147 -16.14 -9.64 -1.73
CA LEU A 147 -15.82 -8.88 -2.94
C LEU A 147 -14.67 -9.51 -3.75
N LEU A 148 -13.61 -9.97 -3.08
CA LEU A 148 -12.50 -10.68 -3.71
C LEU A 148 -12.97 -11.98 -4.37
N LEU A 149 -13.79 -12.76 -3.67
CA LEU A 149 -14.35 -14.01 -4.18
C LEU A 149 -15.29 -13.75 -5.36
N GLU A 150 -16.17 -12.75 -5.28
CA GLU A 150 -17.03 -12.35 -6.41
C GLU A 150 -16.22 -11.84 -7.61
N THR A 151 -15.07 -11.21 -7.38
CA THR A 151 -14.17 -10.74 -8.44
C THR A 151 -13.38 -11.89 -9.07
N ILE A 152 -12.95 -12.88 -8.28
CA ILE A 152 -12.15 -14.03 -8.74
C ILE A 152 -13.01 -15.08 -9.42
N TYR A 153 -14.18 -15.39 -8.85
CA TYR A 153 -15.09 -16.42 -9.37
C TYR A 153 -16.09 -15.88 -10.39
N GLY A 154 -16.10 -14.57 -10.62
CA GLY A 154 -17.00 -13.91 -11.57
C GLY A 154 -18.39 -13.73 -10.97
N ALA A 155 -19.01 -12.61 -11.35
CA ALA A 155 -20.36 -12.20 -10.97
C ALA A 155 -21.34 -13.39 -10.85
N ARG A 156 -22.24 -13.28 -9.86
CA ARG A 156 -23.38 -14.16 -9.50
C ARG A 156 -24.29 -14.66 -10.65
N SER A 157 -23.93 -14.48 -11.91
CA SER A 157 -24.74 -14.81 -13.09
C SER A 157 -24.37 -16.10 -13.82
N SER A 158 -23.35 -16.88 -13.41
CA SER A 158 -22.96 -18.10 -14.16
C SER A 158 -23.09 -19.44 -13.45
N HIS A 159 -23.33 -19.47 -12.14
CA HIS A 159 -23.46 -20.73 -11.40
C HIS A 159 -24.77 -20.76 -10.62
N GLY A 160 -25.51 -21.85 -10.78
CA GLY A 160 -26.85 -22.06 -10.21
C GLY A 160 -26.87 -22.00 -8.67
N PRO A 161 -28.04 -22.23 -8.04
CA PRO A 161 -28.27 -22.05 -6.61
C PRO A 161 -27.26 -22.73 -5.67
N ASP A 162 -26.47 -23.69 -6.16
CA ASP A 162 -25.43 -24.40 -5.42
C ASP A 162 -24.14 -23.60 -5.18
N ALA A 163 -23.84 -22.57 -6.00
CA ALA A 163 -22.60 -21.79 -5.87
C ALA A 163 -22.63 -20.72 -4.76
N VAL A 164 -23.81 -20.32 -4.30
CA VAL A 164 -23.96 -19.37 -3.18
C VAL A 164 -23.56 -20.04 -1.86
N THR A 165 -23.71 -21.36 -1.76
CA THR A 165 -23.35 -22.15 -0.56
C THR A 165 -21.83 -22.27 -0.38
N ASP A 166 -21.08 -22.51 -1.47
CA ASP A 166 -19.61 -22.64 -1.44
C ASP A 166 -18.90 -21.34 -0.98
N VAL A 167 -19.39 -20.17 -1.41
CA VAL A 167 -18.77 -18.89 -1.04
C VAL A 167 -19.00 -18.57 0.45
N VAL A 168 -20.18 -18.88 0.98
CA VAL A 168 -20.49 -18.68 2.40
C VAL A 168 -19.65 -19.63 3.26
N ASP A 169 -19.51 -20.89 2.88
CA ASP A 169 -18.71 -21.88 3.61
C ASP A 169 -17.22 -21.55 3.58
N ILE A 170 -16.69 -21.04 2.47
CA ILE A 170 -15.29 -20.57 2.37
C ILE A 170 -15.08 -19.35 3.28
N VAL A 171 -15.99 -18.38 3.26
CA VAL A 171 -15.91 -17.18 4.09
C VAL A 171 -15.99 -17.55 5.58
N ASP A 172 -16.85 -18.49 5.95
CA ASP A 172 -17.01 -18.94 7.32
C ASP A 172 -15.82 -19.79 7.79
N PHE A 173 -15.20 -20.59 6.91
CA PHE A 173 -13.93 -21.28 7.17
C PHE A 173 -12.78 -20.30 7.50
N TRP A 174 -12.61 -19.25 6.69
CA TRP A 174 -11.60 -18.23 6.96
C TRP A 174 -11.93 -17.41 8.20
N GLY A 175 -13.21 -17.13 8.45
CA GLY A 175 -13.68 -16.51 9.69
C GLY A 175 -13.27 -17.32 10.92
N ALA A 176 -13.47 -18.65 10.89
CA ALA A 176 -13.04 -19.55 11.96
C ALA A 176 -11.51 -19.62 12.11
N LEU A 177 -10.76 -19.59 11.01
CA LEU A 177 -9.28 -19.61 11.04
C LEU A 177 -8.70 -18.32 11.64
N VAL A 178 -9.26 -17.15 11.28
CA VAL A 178 -8.82 -15.84 11.78
C VAL A 178 -9.22 -15.66 13.26
N LEU A 179 -10.44 -16.08 13.65
CA LEU A 179 -10.86 -16.08 15.05
C LEU A 179 -10.04 -17.07 15.91
N GLY A 180 -9.68 -18.23 15.36
CA GLY A 180 -8.84 -19.23 16.03
C GLY A 180 -7.36 -18.84 16.16
N ALA A 181 -6.90 -17.84 15.42
CA ALA A 181 -5.52 -17.32 15.53
C ALA A 181 -5.40 -16.09 16.46
N ILE A 182 -6.54 -15.50 16.87
CA ILE A 182 -6.60 -14.31 17.73
C ILE A 182 -6.96 -14.67 19.20
N LEU A 183 -7.44 -15.90 19.45
CA LEU A 183 -7.62 -16.49 20.78
C LEU A 183 -6.43 -17.40 21.14
#